data_AF-K2GS14-F1
#
_entry.id   AF-K2GS14-F1
#
_cell.length_a   1.000
_cell.length_b   1.000
_cell.length_c   1.000
_cell.angle_alpha   90.00
_cell.angle_beta   90.00
_cell.angle_gamma   90.00
#
_symmetry.space_group_name_H-M   'P 1'
#
loop_
_entity.id
_entity.type
_entity.pdbx_description
1 polymer ?
#
loop_
_entity_poly.entity_id
_entity_poly.type
_entity_poly.pdbx_seq_one_letter_code
_entity_poly.pdbx_strand_id
1 'polypeptide(L)'
;FGCLLCIPYIASEVIVMNDIPVFGDTVSITDIQKYSVYFNAGILILVTLISFFIGWHMVMAIGGADMPVVVSMLNSYSGWATAASGFLLNNYAMIVGGALIGSSGAILSYIMCKAMNRSFMSVIFGGFGATPSKTRNQEDEGPKEINPIKTPELARLLMEAHNIAIVPGYGMAVAKAQHVVSELSNILIKAGKEVRF
;
A
#
# COMPACT_ATOMS: atom_id res chain seq x y z
N PHE A 1 6.48 5.99 -6.85
CA PHE A 1 7.56 6.93 -6.45
C PHE A 1 8.95 6.53 -6.91
N GLY A 2 9.35 5.26 -6.93
CA GLY A 2 10.68 4.90 -7.45
C GLY A 2 10.88 4.98 -8.97
N CYS A 3 9.80 5.07 -9.77
CA CYS A 3 9.92 5.27 -11.23
C CYS A 3 10.34 6.70 -11.61
N LEU A 4 10.08 7.71 -10.76
CA LEU A 4 10.47 9.10 -11.03
C LEU A 4 11.99 9.33 -10.93
N LEU A 5 12.71 8.47 -10.20
CA LEU A 5 14.17 8.49 -10.11
C LEU A 5 14.85 7.91 -11.36
N CYS A 6 14.14 7.09 -12.15
CA CYS A 6 14.66 6.55 -13.41
C CYS A 6 14.54 7.55 -14.58
N ILE A 7 13.56 8.45 -14.55
CA ILE A 7 13.33 9.47 -15.58
C ILE A 7 14.55 10.39 -15.81
N PRO A 8 15.21 10.94 -14.76
CA PRO A 8 16.40 11.76 -14.97
C PRO A 8 17.62 10.97 -15.48
N TYR A 9 17.71 9.65 -15.23
CA TYR A 9 18.81 8.84 -15.77
C TYR A 9 18.60 8.51 -17.26
N ILE A 10 17.36 8.24 -17.69
CA ILE A 10 17.01 8.11 -19.12
C ILE A 10 17.23 9.45 -19.85
N ALA A 11 16.92 10.58 -19.21
CA ALA A 11 17.23 11.90 -19.78
C ALA A 11 18.74 12.17 -19.90
N SER A 12 19.56 11.60 -19.00
CA SER A 12 21.02 11.74 -19.08
C SER A 12 21.66 10.91 -20.21
N GLU A 13 21.08 9.75 -20.58
CA GLU A 13 21.57 8.99 -21.75
C GLU A 13 21.12 9.59 -23.09
N VAL A 14 19.98 10.28 -23.15
CA VAL A 14 19.51 10.97 -24.37
C VAL A 14 20.39 12.19 -24.73
N ILE A 15 21.17 12.72 -23.79
CA ILE A 15 22.06 13.87 -24.03
C ILE A 15 23.45 13.45 -24.56
N VAL A 16 23.78 12.15 -24.60
CA VAL A 16 25.09 11.65 -25.10
C VAL A 16 25.06 11.25 -26.59
N MET A 17 24.05 11.67 -27.35
CA MET A 17 23.96 11.41 -28.79
C MET A 17 23.74 12.69 -29.59
N ASN A 18 24.78 13.53 -29.65
CA ASN A 18 25.16 14.28 -30.85
C ASN A 18 26.45 15.05 -30.58
N ASP A 19 27.52 14.71 -31.31
CA ASP A 19 28.67 15.59 -31.47
C ASP A 19 28.22 16.94 -32.05
N ILE A 20 28.23 17.99 -31.24
CA ILE A 20 28.05 19.37 -31.71
C ILE A 20 29.44 20.02 -31.74
N PRO A 21 29.93 20.47 -32.91
CA PRO A 21 31.19 21.18 -32.99
C PRO A 21 30.98 22.60 -32.45
N VAL A 22 31.59 22.93 -31.31
CA VAL A 22 31.60 24.29 -30.78
C VAL A 22 32.93 24.95 -31.12
N PHE A 23 32.85 25.92 -32.02
CA PHE A 23 33.91 26.84 -32.45
C PHE A 23 34.49 27.64 -31.27
N GLY A 24 35.81 27.82 -31.26
CA GLY A 24 36.36 29.16 -31.03
C GLY A 24 37.31 29.38 -29.85
N ASP A 25 37.16 28.68 -28.73
CA ASP A 25 38.04 28.85 -27.57
C ASP A 25 38.32 27.49 -26.92
N THR A 26 39.56 27.22 -26.52
CA THR A 26 39.97 25.96 -25.87
C THR A 26 39.39 25.85 -24.46
N VAL A 27 38.09 25.59 -24.34
CA VAL A 27 37.50 25.04 -23.13
C VAL A 27 37.89 23.57 -23.09
N SER A 28 38.66 23.19 -22.09
CA SER A 28 39.09 21.81 -21.94
C SER A 28 37.86 20.92 -21.80
N ILE A 29 37.78 19.83 -22.57
CA ILE A 29 36.67 18.85 -22.58
C ILE A 29 36.28 18.42 -21.14
N THR A 30 37.23 18.47 -20.21
CA THR A 30 37.05 18.22 -18.77
C THR A 30 36.09 19.19 -18.05
N ASP A 31 36.06 20.48 -18.41
CA ASP A 31 35.22 21.49 -17.74
C ASP A 31 33.77 21.44 -18.21
N ILE A 32 33.54 21.14 -19.51
CA ILE A 32 32.22 20.92 -20.10
C ILE A 32 31.57 19.67 -19.49
N GLN A 33 32.35 18.58 -19.34
CA GLN A 33 31.91 17.35 -18.67
C GLN A 33 31.57 17.61 -17.19
N LYS A 34 32.38 18.42 -16.49
CA LYS A 34 32.13 18.78 -15.07
C LYS A 34 30.83 19.55 -14.89
N TYR A 35 30.57 20.56 -15.73
CA TYR A 35 29.35 21.36 -15.67
C TYR A 35 28.11 20.52 -15.96
N SER A 36 28.19 19.61 -16.94
CA SER A 36 27.13 18.64 -17.25
C SER A 36 26.83 17.71 -16.07
N VAL A 37 27.85 17.19 -15.39
CA VAL A 37 27.68 16.31 -14.22
C VAL A 37 27.04 17.04 -13.04
N TYR A 38 27.50 18.26 -12.71
CA TYR A 38 26.90 19.04 -11.62
C TYR A 38 25.45 19.46 -11.93
N PHE A 39 25.15 19.78 -13.19
CA PHE A 39 23.79 20.12 -13.62
C PHE A 39 22.83 18.91 -13.51
N ASN A 40 23.25 17.74 -13.98
CA ASN A 40 22.46 16.50 -13.86
C ASN A 40 22.29 16.07 -12.39
N ALA A 41 23.35 16.18 -11.58
CA ALA A 41 23.27 15.90 -10.14
C ALA A 41 22.28 16.83 -9.42
N GLY A 42 22.26 18.12 -9.79
CA GLY A 42 21.29 19.09 -9.25
C GLY A 42 19.84 18.71 -9.56
N ILE A 43 19.56 18.28 -10.80
CA ILE A 43 18.22 17.82 -11.21
C ILE A 43 17.82 16.55 -10.44
N LEU A 44 18.72 15.59 -10.28
CA LEU A 44 18.46 14.37 -9.51
C LEU A 44 18.09 14.66 -8.06
N ILE A 45 18.82 15.56 -7.40
CA ILE A 45 18.55 15.97 -6.02
C ILE A 45 17.18 16.67 -5.94
N LEU A 46 16.89 17.59 -6.87
CA LEU A 46 15.61 18.28 -6.93
C LEU A 46 14.43 17.31 -7.07
N VAL A 47 14.50 16.38 -8.03
CA VAL A 47 13.45 15.37 -8.27
C VAL A 47 13.29 14.45 -7.06
N THR A 48 14.39 14.11 -6.38
CA THR A 48 14.35 13.31 -5.16
C THR A 48 13.60 14.03 -4.04
N LEU A 49 13.91 15.30 -3.79
CA LEU A 49 13.24 16.12 -2.77
C LEU A 49 11.75 16.31 -3.05
N ILE A 50 11.39 16.60 -4.30
CA ILE A 50 9.99 16.74 -4.74
C ILE A 50 9.25 15.41 -4.54
N SER A 51 9.85 14.29 -4.97
CA SER A 51 9.26 12.96 -4.82
C SER A 51 9.04 12.58 -3.35
N PHE A 52 9.99 12.92 -2.48
CA PHE A 52 9.88 12.68 -1.04
C PHE A 52 8.73 13.49 -0.45
N PHE A 53 8.64 14.78 -0.77
CA PHE A 53 7.58 15.65 -0.27
C PHE A 53 6.20 15.19 -0.73
N ILE A 54 6.03 14.85 -2.02
CA ILE A 54 4.77 14.36 -2.56
C ILE A 54 4.41 13.01 -1.92
N GLY A 55 5.36 12.09 -1.75
CA GLY A 55 5.12 10.79 -1.11
C GLY A 55 4.66 10.95 0.34
N TRP A 56 5.33 11.81 1.11
CA TRP A 56 4.94 12.16 2.47
C TRP A 56 3.52 12.75 2.53
N HIS A 57 3.25 13.74 1.70
CA HIS A 57 1.95 14.43 1.65
C HIS A 57 0.82 13.47 1.27
N MET A 58 1.05 12.59 0.28
CA MET A 58 0.08 11.59 -0.16
C MET A 58 -0.29 10.62 0.96
N VAL A 59 0.68 10.11 1.74
CA VAL A 59 0.40 9.16 2.83
C VAL A 59 -0.30 9.85 4.00
N MET A 60 0.07 11.09 4.32
CA MET A 60 -0.56 11.86 5.39
C MET A 60 -2.04 12.17 5.11
N ALA A 61 -2.43 12.31 3.84
CA ALA A 61 -3.80 12.59 3.44
C ALA A 61 -4.76 11.39 3.58
N ILE A 62 -4.24 10.18 3.89
CA ILE A 62 -5.04 8.96 3.93
C ILE A 62 -5.43 8.62 5.38
N GLY A 63 -6.69 8.24 5.59
CA GLY A 63 -7.22 7.90 6.90
C GLY A 63 -6.60 6.63 7.49
N GLY A 64 -6.46 6.59 8.83
CA GLY A 64 -5.82 5.47 9.53
C GLY A 64 -6.48 4.11 9.30
N ALA A 65 -7.78 4.07 9.03
CA ALA A 65 -8.52 2.84 8.74
C ALA A 65 -8.18 2.23 7.36
N ASP A 66 -7.74 3.05 6.40
CA ASP A 66 -7.38 2.59 5.04
C ASP A 66 -5.87 2.31 4.89
N MET A 67 -5.08 2.52 5.94
CA MET A 67 -3.63 2.34 5.94
C MET A 67 -3.16 0.97 5.36
N PRO A 68 -3.83 -0.17 5.62
CA PRO A 68 -3.41 -1.44 5.03
C PRO A 68 -3.41 -1.43 3.49
N VAL A 69 -4.36 -0.71 2.88
CA VAL A 69 -4.45 -0.58 1.41
C VAL A 69 -3.26 0.23 0.89
N VAL A 70 -2.90 1.32 1.58
CA VAL A 70 -1.75 2.17 1.21
C VAL A 70 -0.45 1.39 1.21
N VAL A 71 -0.25 0.57 2.25
CA VAL A 71 0.95 -0.29 2.35
C VAL A 71 1.04 -1.25 1.16
N SER A 72 -0.07 -1.90 0.79
CA SER A 72 -0.13 -2.79 -0.37
C SER A 72 0.17 -2.06 -1.69
N MET A 73 -0.35 -0.84 -1.83
CA MET A 73 -0.13 -0.01 -3.02
C MET A 73 1.33 0.46 -3.12
N LEU A 74 1.94 0.87 -2.01
CA LEU A 74 3.36 1.22 -1.95
C LEU A 74 4.25 0.01 -2.29
N ASN A 75 3.86 -1.20 -1.89
CA ASN A 75 4.53 -2.43 -2.28
C ASN A 75 4.46 -2.67 -3.81
N SER A 76 3.32 -2.39 -4.44
CA SER A 76 3.23 -2.39 -5.91
C SER A 76 4.20 -1.39 -6.53
N TYR A 77 4.26 -0.17 -6.00
CA TYR A 77 5.15 0.89 -6.51
C TYR A 77 6.63 0.57 -6.36
N SER A 78 7.06 -0.14 -5.31
CA SER A 78 8.43 -0.65 -5.23
C SER A 78 8.72 -1.68 -6.33
N GLY A 79 7.76 -2.53 -6.69
CA GLY A 79 7.92 -3.48 -7.79
C GLY A 79 8.14 -2.79 -9.15
N TRP A 80 7.29 -1.82 -9.49
CA TRP A 80 7.45 -1.04 -10.73
C TRP A 80 8.75 -0.24 -10.78
N ALA A 81 9.19 0.31 -9.64
CA ALA A 81 10.49 0.97 -9.53
C ALA A 81 11.65 0.01 -9.79
N THR A 82 11.64 -1.17 -9.18
CA THR A 82 12.64 -2.22 -9.40
C THR A 82 12.68 -2.67 -10.86
N ALA A 83 11.51 -2.80 -11.51
CA ALA A 83 11.45 -3.14 -12.93
C ALA A 83 12.08 -2.05 -13.81
N ALA A 84 11.80 -0.77 -13.52
CA ALA A 84 12.41 0.36 -14.22
C ALA A 84 13.93 0.40 -14.03
N SER A 85 14.44 0.19 -12.82
CA SER A 85 15.88 0.03 -12.57
C SER A 85 16.46 -1.20 -13.27
N GLY A 86 15.69 -2.27 -13.40
CA GLY A 86 16.07 -3.46 -14.17
C GLY A 86 16.29 -3.16 -15.65
N PHE A 87 15.44 -2.32 -16.27
CA PHE A 87 15.65 -1.85 -17.64
C PHE A 87 16.92 -0.99 -17.76
N LEU A 88 17.18 -0.10 -16.80
CA LEU A 88 18.39 0.73 -16.78
C LEU A 88 19.68 -0.11 -16.66
N LEU A 89 19.65 -1.16 -15.84
CA LEU A 89 20.79 -2.03 -15.59
C LEU A 89 20.88 -3.21 -16.56
N ASN A 90 19.97 -3.29 -17.54
CA ASN A 90 19.84 -4.44 -18.45
C ASN A 90 19.77 -5.80 -17.70
N ASN A 91 19.09 -5.82 -16.55
CA ASN A 91 19.00 -6.98 -15.67
C ASN A 91 17.60 -7.62 -15.71
N TYR A 92 17.50 -8.74 -16.44
CA TYR A 92 16.26 -9.49 -16.60
C TYR A 92 15.63 -9.96 -15.27
N ALA A 93 16.44 -10.30 -14.26
CA ALA A 93 15.91 -10.73 -12.96
C ALA A 93 15.17 -9.59 -12.25
N MET A 94 15.68 -8.36 -12.32
CA MET A 94 15.02 -7.19 -11.75
C MET A 94 13.77 -6.78 -12.56
N ILE A 95 13.81 -6.91 -13.88
CA ILE A 95 12.66 -6.62 -14.74
C ILE A 95 11.51 -7.57 -14.41
N VAL A 96 11.76 -8.88 -14.46
CA VAL A 96 10.73 -9.91 -14.23
C VAL A 96 10.29 -9.90 -12.76
N GLY A 97 11.23 -9.85 -11.82
CA GLY A 97 10.93 -9.80 -10.39
C GLY A 97 10.14 -8.54 -10.00
N GLY A 98 10.54 -7.37 -10.51
CA GLY A 98 9.84 -6.11 -10.29
C GLY A 98 8.43 -6.10 -10.86
N ALA A 99 8.24 -6.60 -12.08
CA ALA A 99 6.92 -6.72 -12.70
C ALA A 99 5.99 -7.67 -11.94
N LEU A 100 6.52 -8.78 -11.42
CA LEU A 100 5.77 -9.74 -10.61
C LEU A 100 5.32 -9.13 -9.27
N ILE A 101 6.23 -8.46 -8.55
CA ILE A 101 5.91 -7.75 -7.29
C ILE A 101 4.90 -6.63 -7.57
N GLY A 102 5.11 -5.85 -8.63
CA GLY A 102 4.27 -4.72 -9.02
C GLY A 102 2.83 -5.13 -9.33
N SER A 103 2.66 -6.14 -10.19
CA SER A 103 1.33 -6.66 -10.55
C SER A 103 0.62 -7.32 -9.37
N SER A 104 1.33 -8.11 -8.54
CA SER A 104 0.78 -8.74 -7.34
C SER A 104 0.28 -7.73 -6.31
N GLY A 105 1.05 -6.67 -6.05
CA GLY A 105 0.63 -5.59 -5.15
C GLY A 105 -0.61 -4.83 -5.65
N ALA A 106 -0.70 -4.61 -6.97
CA ALA A 106 -1.83 -3.92 -7.57
C ALA A 106 -3.13 -4.71 -7.44
N ILE A 107 -3.10 -6.03 -7.72
CA ILE A 107 -4.29 -6.87 -7.58
C ILE A 107 -4.71 -7.02 -6.11
N LEU A 108 -3.74 -7.15 -5.19
CA LEU A 108 -4.04 -7.21 -3.76
C LEU A 108 -4.71 -5.93 -3.27
N SER A 109 -4.17 -4.76 -3.65
CA SER A 109 -4.75 -3.46 -3.32
C SER A 109 -6.19 -3.32 -3.84
N TYR A 110 -6.47 -3.81 -5.05
CA TYR A 110 -7.81 -3.80 -5.62
C TYR A 110 -8.79 -4.68 -4.84
N ILE A 111 -8.39 -5.91 -4.50
CA ILE A 111 -9.23 -6.83 -3.72
C ILE A 111 -9.51 -6.26 -2.32
N MET A 112 -8.51 -5.65 -1.68
CA MET A 112 -8.69 -5.00 -0.37
C MET A 112 -9.69 -3.83 -0.45
N CYS A 113 -9.58 -2.96 -1.46
CA CYS A 113 -10.55 -1.88 -1.68
C CYS A 113 -11.98 -2.42 -1.88
N LYS A 114 -12.12 -3.46 -2.70
CA LYS A 114 -13.41 -4.11 -2.96
C LYS A 114 -14.00 -4.74 -1.70
N ALA A 115 -13.19 -5.37 -0.87
CA ALA A 115 -13.60 -5.95 0.41
C ALA A 115 -14.09 -4.88 1.40
N MET A 116 -13.55 -3.66 1.33
CA MET A 116 -13.96 -2.51 2.14
C MET A 116 -15.14 -1.72 1.53
N ASN A 117 -15.69 -2.16 0.39
CA ASN A 117 -16.72 -1.45 -0.37
C ASN A 117 -16.36 0.02 -0.69
N ARG A 118 -15.06 0.31 -0.87
CA ARG A 118 -14.55 1.62 -1.27
C ARG A 118 -13.82 1.52 -2.60
N SER A 119 -13.93 2.54 -3.43
CA SER A 119 -13.19 2.59 -4.70
C SER A 119 -11.71 2.88 -4.45
N PHE A 120 -10.84 2.29 -5.28
CA PHE A 120 -9.40 2.52 -5.22
C PHE A 120 -9.06 4.02 -5.30
N MET A 121 -9.75 4.77 -6.17
CA MET A 121 -9.58 6.22 -6.28
C MET A 121 -9.96 6.98 -5.01
N SER A 122 -11.01 6.55 -4.28
CA SER A 122 -11.42 7.19 -3.03
C SER A 122 -10.36 7.07 -1.93
N VAL A 123 -9.62 5.97 -1.91
CA VAL A 123 -8.54 5.73 -0.94
C VAL A 123 -7.30 6.58 -1.28
N ILE A 124 -6.96 6.70 -2.57
CA ILE A 124 -5.79 7.47 -3.01
C ILE A 124 -5.99 8.98 -2.88
N PHE A 125 -7.20 9.48 -3.14
CA PHE A 125 -7.52 10.91 -3.02
C PHE A 125 -8.00 11.31 -1.62
N GLY A 126 -7.91 10.43 -0.62
CA GLY A 126 -8.16 10.81 0.78
C GLY A 126 -9.57 11.37 1.02
N GLY A 127 -10.59 10.85 0.33
CA GLY A 127 -11.98 11.32 0.49
C GLY A 127 -12.31 12.70 -0.08
N PHE A 128 -11.38 13.39 -0.77
CA PHE A 128 -11.71 14.57 -1.57
C PHE A 128 -12.64 14.14 -2.72
N GLY A 129 -13.93 14.44 -2.59
CA GLY A 129 -14.92 14.04 -3.58
C GLY A 129 -15.38 12.60 -3.45
N ALA A 130 -15.54 12.08 -2.23
CA ALA A 130 -16.56 11.06 -2.03
C ALA A 130 -17.90 11.67 -2.50
N THR A 131 -18.26 11.43 -3.76
CA THR A 131 -19.65 11.54 -4.21
C THR A 131 -20.42 10.78 -3.14
N PRO A 132 -21.41 11.39 -2.47
CA PRO A 132 -22.25 10.62 -1.58
C PRO A 132 -22.77 9.49 -2.46
N SER A 133 -22.28 8.27 -2.23
CA SER A 133 -22.97 7.08 -2.70
C SER A 133 -24.37 7.34 -2.22
N LYS A 134 -25.30 7.54 -3.17
CA LYS A 134 -26.71 7.76 -2.90
C LYS A 134 -27.02 6.88 -1.72
N THR A 135 -27.18 7.50 -0.56
CA THR A 135 -27.58 6.82 0.65
C THR A 135 -28.83 6.10 0.21
N ARG A 136 -28.71 4.78 0.00
CA ARG A 136 -29.88 3.95 0.07
C ARG A 136 -30.37 4.28 1.46
N ASN A 137 -31.49 4.98 1.54
CA ASN A 137 -32.21 5.30 2.75
C ASN A 137 -32.49 3.96 3.46
N GLN A 138 -31.49 3.41 4.12
CA GLN A 138 -31.67 2.65 5.32
C GLN A 138 -31.53 3.71 6.37
N GLU A 139 -32.69 4.24 6.74
CA GLU A 139 -32.90 4.86 8.04
C GLU A 139 -32.09 4.06 9.05
N ASP A 140 -31.16 4.74 9.71
CA ASP A 140 -30.47 4.25 10.88
C ASP A 140 -31.58 3.88 11.87
N GLU A 141 -31.82 2.58 12.05
CA GLU A 141 -32.86 2.03 12.92
C GLU A 141 -32.54 2.38 14.38
N GLY A 142 -32.78 3.64 14.78
CA GLY A 142 -32.74 4.13 16.15
C GLY A 142 -31.47 3.77 16.96
N PRO A 143 -31.48 4.03 18.27
CA PRO A 143 -30.50 3.43 19.16
C PRO A 143 -30.77 1.93 19.22
N LYS A 144 -29.90 1.12 18.60
CA LYS A 144 -29.92 -0.34 18.77
C LYS A 144 -29.87 -0.65 20.27
N GLU A 145 -30.93 -1.29 20.78
CA GLU A 145 -30.95 -1.79 22.16
C GLU A 145 -29.80 -2.78 22.36
N ILE A 146 -28.84 -2.40 23.19
CA ILE A 146 -27.73 -3.28 23.57
C ILE A 146 -28.24 -4.17 24.69
N ASN A 147 -28.28 -5.49 24.48
CA ASN A 147 -28.57 -6.44 25.55
C ASN A 147 -27.26 -6.96 26.16
N PRO A 148 -26.84 -6.48 27.34
CA PRO A 148 -25.58 -6.88 27.95
C PRO A 148 -25.69 -8.29 28.53
N ILE A 149 -24.85 -9.20 28.03
CA ILE A 149 -24.70 -10.55 28.59
C ILE A 149 -23.50 -10.64 29.53
N LYS A 150 -23.65 -11.35 30.65
CA LYS A 150 -22.53 -11.61 31.59
C LYS A 150 -21.77 -12.88 31.19
N THR A 151 -20.49 -12.95 31.53
CA THR A 151 -19.61 -14.10 31.24
C THR A 151 -20.18 -15.49 31.57
N PRO A 152 -20.79 -15.76 32.75
CA PRO A 152 -21.31 -17.09 33.05
C PRO A 152 -22.51 -17.49 32.18
N GLU A 153 -23.30 -16.51 31.74
CA GLU A 153 -24.44 -16.73 30.84
C GLU A 153 -23.95 -17.04 29.43
N LEU A 154 -22.94 -16.30 28.94
CA LEU A 154 -22.29 -16.60 27.66
C LEU A 154 -21.67 -18.01 27.64
N ALA A 155 -21.03 -18.44 28.73
CA ALA A 155 -20.49 -19.79 28.83
C ALA A 155 -21.57 -20.88 28.73
N ARG A 156 -22.76 -20.65 29.33
CA ARG A 156 -23.90 -21.57 29.19
C ARG A 156 -24.39 -21.64 27.76
N LEU A 157 -24.60 -20.49 27.11
CA LEU A 157 -25.02 -20.44 25.70
C LEU A 157 -24.02 -21.15 24.79
N LEU A 158 -22.72 -20.93 24.99
CA LEU A 158 -21.68 -21.64 24.25
C LEU A 158 -21.70 -23.14 24.52
N MET A 159 -22.06 -23.59 25.74
CA MET A 159 -22.19 -25.00 26.11
C MET A 159 -23.47 -25.67 25.61
N GLU A 160 -24.51 -24.90 25.28
CA GLU A 160 -25.73 -25.41 24.63
C GLU A 160 -25.62 -25.42 23.10
N ALA A 161 -24.83 -24.51 22.51
CA ALA A 161 -24.66 -24.42 21.06
C ALA A 161 -23.92 -25.62 20.46
N HIS A 162 -24.39 -26.14 19.32
CA HIS A 162 -23.72 -27.23 18.59
C HIS A 162 -22.70 -26.72 17.58
N ASN A 163 -23.01 -25.62 16.88
CA ASN A 163 -22.18 -25.04 15.83
C ASN A 163 -21.88 -23.57 16.16
N ILE A 164 -20.60 -23.22 16.25
CA ILE A 164 -20.10 -21.95 16.75
C ILE A 164 -19.14 -21.35 15.72
N ALA A 165 -19.45 -20.15 15.24
CA ALA A 165 -18.56 -19.36 14.39
C ALA A 165 -17.94 -18.22 15.20
N ILE A 166 -16.62 -18.18 15.27
CA ILE A 166 -15.86 -17.12 15.94
C ILE A 166 -15.33 -16.18 14.87
N VAL A 167 -15.82 -14.94 14.83
CA VAL A 167 -15.37 -13.94 13.85
C VAL A 167 -14.25 -13.10 14.48
N PRO A 168 -12.96 -13.34 14.14
CA PRO A 168 -11.87 -12.56 14.70
C PRO A 168 -11.87 -11.14 14.14
N GLY A 169 -11.49 -10.17 14.97
CA GLY A 169 -11.37 -8.77 14.57
C GLY A 169 -10.10 -8.12 15.12
N TYR A 170 -9.83 -6.89 14.70
CA TYR A 170 -8.65 -6.13 15.12
C TYR A 170 -8.52 -6.02 16.64
N GLY A 171 -9.64 -5.88 17.36
CA GLY A 171 -9.67 -5.83 18.83
C GLY A 171 -9.08 -7.08 19.51
N MET A 172 -9.25 -8.26 18.91
CA MET A 172 -8.65 -9.51 19.43
C MET A 172 -7.12 -9.46 19.35
N ALA A 173 -6.58 -8.92 18.26
CA ALA A 173 -5.13 -8.78 18.08
C ALA A 173 -4.54 -7.72 19.02
N VAL A 174 -5.22 -6.57 19.18
CA VAL A 174 -4.78 -5.51 20.11
C VAL A 174 -4.77 -5.98 21.55
N ALA A 175 -5.78 -6.74 21.96
CA ALA A 175 -5.86 -7.33 23.30
C ALA A 175 -4.92 -8.54 23.50
N LYS A 176 -4.22 -8.99 22.44
CA LYS A 176 -3.38 -10.20 22.42
C LYS A 176 -4.14 -11.46 22.86
N ALA A 177 -5.43 -11.54 22.52
CA ALA A 177 -6.33 -12.58 23.01
C ALA A 177 -6.29 -13.88 22.17
N GLN A 178 -5.48 -13.97 21.10
CA GLN A 178 -5.45 -15.12 20.19
C GLN A 178 -5.19 -16.47 20.90
N HIS A 179 -4.34 -16.49 21.93
CA HIS A 179 -4.05 -17.70 22.69
C HIS A 179 -5.25 -18.11 23.56
N VAL A 180 -5.90 -17.14 24.20
CA VAL A 180 -7.09 -17.37 25.04
C VAL A 180 -8.27 -17.85 24.19
N VAL A 181 -8.48 -17.26 23.01
CA VAL A 181 -9.51 -17.69 22.06
C VAL A 181 -9.21 -19.10 21.54
N SER A 182 -7.94 -19.41 21.25
CA SER A 182 -7.54 -20.76 20.84
C SER A 182 -7.79 -21.79 21.94
N GLU A 183 -7.48 -21.47 23.20
CA GLU A 183 -7.77 -22.33 24.35
C GLU A 183 -9.28 -22.54 24.54
N LEU A 184 -10.08 -21.48 24.44
CA LEU A 184 -11.54 -21.56 24.48
C LEU A 184 -12.09 -22.46 23.37
N SER A 185 -11.63 -22.29 22.13
CA SER A 185 -12.02 -23.14 21.01
C SER A 185 -11.67 -24.61 21.26
N ASN A 186 -10.49 -24.89 21.83
CA ASN A 186 -10.09 -26.25 22.17
C ASN A 186 -10.98 -26.88 23.24
N ILE A 187 -11.42 -26.12 24.25
CA ILE A 187 -12.35 -26.60 25.28
C ILE A 187 -13.71 -26.95 24.64
N LEU A 188 -14.23 -26.09 23.76
CA LEU A 188 -15.50 -26.30 23.07
C LEU A 188 -15.45 -27.52 22.13
N ILE A 189 -14.35 -27.67 21.37
CA ILE A 189 -14.13 -28.83 20.49
C ILE A 189 -14.07 -30.13 21.32
N LYS A 190 -13.37 -30.13 22.47
CA LYS A 190 -13.33 -31.28 23.39
C LYS A 190 -14.70 -31.62 23.98
N ALA A 191 -15.58 -30.63 24.12
CA ALA A 191 -16.97 -30.83 24.51
C ALA A 191 -17.88 -31.33 23.37
N GLY A 192 -17.31 -31.70 22.20
CA GLY A 192 -18.04 -32.25 21.06
C GLY A 192 -18.70 -31.22 20.16
N LYS A 193 -18.29 -29.94 20.27
CA LYS A 193 -18.88 -28.84 19.48
C LYS A 193 -18.13 -28.61 18.19
N GLU A 194 -18.85 -28.12 17.19
CA GLU A 194 -18.27 -27.68 15.93
C GLU A 194 -17.89 -26.20 16.02
N VAL A 195 -16.60 -25.88 15.89
CA VAL A 195 -16.08 -24.50 15.98
C VAL A 195 -15.39 -24.12 14.67
N ARG A 196 -15.75 -22.96 14.12
CA ARG A 196 -15.23 -22.40 12.86
C ARG A 196 -14.78 -20.95 13.04
N PHE A 197 -13.90 -20.48 12.17
CA PHE A 197 -13.39 -19.10 12.11
C PHE A 197 -13.71 -18.45 10.76
#